data_AF-A0A961EY32-F1
#
_entry.id   AF-A0A961EY32-F1
#
_cell.length_a   1.000
_cell.length_b   1.000
_cell.length_c   1.000
_cell.angle_alpha   90.00
_cell.angle_beta   90.00
_cell.angle_gamma   90.00
#
_symmetry.space_group_name_H-M   'P 1'
#
loop_
_entity.id
_entity.type
_entity.pdbx_description
1 polymer ?
#
loop_
_entity_poly.entity_id
_entity_poly.type
_entity_poly.pdbx_seq_one_letter_code
_entity_poly.pdbx_strand_id
1 'polypeptide(L)'
;MDESGEATAISNRSGPIAAPDLPVPHLPERIVCLTEESVELLYTLGEQHRIVGISVYVVRPERARKEKPMVTSFIKGDVEKIKALNPDLILGFSDIQADLAAGLIREGLPVW
;
A
#
# COMPACT_ATOMS: atom_id res chain seq x y z
N MET A 1 -23.10 -43.62 53.86
CA MET A 1 -23.04 -42.18 53.58
C MET A 1 -22.21 -42.05 52.33
N ASP A 2 -22.82 -41.40 51.35
CA ASP A 2 -22.57 -41.44 49.91
C ASP A 2 -21.37 -40.55 49.53
N GLU A 3 -20.43 -41.11 48.75
CA GLU A 3 -19.39 -40.36 48.03
C GLU A 3 -19.87 -40.07 46.60
N SER A 4 -20.30 -38.83 46.35
CA SER A 4 -20.54 -38.29 45.01
C SER A 4 -19.95 -36.89 44.90
N GLY A 5 -18.65 -36.84 44.59
CA GLY A 5 -17.96 -35.61 44.19
C GLY A 5 -18.24 -35.32 42.72
N GLU A 6 -19.19 -34.42 42.45
CA GLU A 6 -19.53 -34.00 41.08
C GLU A 6 -18.51 -32.96 40.59
N ALA A 7 -17.59 -33.39 39.72
CA ALA A 7 -16.62 -32.52 39.07
C ALA A 7 -17.34 -31.60 38.07
N THR A 8 -17.52 -30.33 38.43
CA THR A 8 -18.01 -29.30 37.49
C THR A 8 -16.90 -28.99 36.48
N ALA A 9 -17.04 -29.52 35.26
CA ALA A 9 -16.16 -29.23 34.14
C ALA A 9 -16.30 -27.76 33.73
N ILE A 10 -15.25 -26.97 33.93
CA ILE A 10 -15.14 -25.63 33.36
C ILE A 10 -14.88 -25.81 31.86
N SER A 11 -15.92 -25.63 31.04
CA SER A 11 -15.83 -25.70 29.58
C SER A 11 -14.94 -24.55 29.08
N ASN A 12 -13.70 -24.89 28.72
CA ASN A 12 -12.78 -23.98 28.07
C ASN A 12 -13.29 -23.70 26.64
N ARG A 13 -13.99 -22.58 26.43
CA ARG A 13 -14.39 -22.14 25.08
C ARG A 13 -13.18 -21.59 24.33
N SER A 14 -12.29 -22.48 23.91
CA SER A 14 -11.21 -22.20 22.95
C SER A 14 -11.78 -22.18 21.53
N GLY A 15 -12.73 -21.28 21.28
CA GLY A 15 -13.10 -20.91 19.91
C GLY A 15 -12.25 -19.71 19.48
N PRO A 16 -11.88 -19.56 18.20
CA PRO A 16 -11.29 -18.33 17.73
C PRO A 16 -12.24 -17.18 18.09
N ILE A 17 -11.73 -16.19 18.82
CA ILE A 17 -12.46 -14.94 19.06
C ILE A 17 -12.70 -14.37 17.66
N ALA A 18 -13.96 -14.36 17.21
CA ALA A 18 -14.30 -13.76 15.94
C ALA A 18 -13.80 -12.31 15.98
N ALA A 19 -12.93 -11.95 15.02
CA ALA A 19 -12.52 -10.56 14.88
C ALA A 19 -13.80 -9.72 14.76
N PRO A 20 -13.92 -8.60 15.48
CA PRO A 20 -15.08 -7.73 15.34
C PRO A 20 -15.26 -7.37 13.87
N ASP A 21 -16.51 -7.29 13.43
CA ASP A 21 -16.87 -6.83 12.09
C ASP A 21 -16.55 -5.33 11.98
N LEU A 22 -15.26 -5.05 11.79
CA LEU A 22 -14.74 -3.72 11.54
C LEU A 22 -14.95 -3.42 10.05
N PRO A 23 -15.43 -2.22 9.69
CA PRO A 23 -15.51 -1.83 8.29
C PRO A 23 -14.15 -2.04 7.63
N VAL A 24 -14.13 -2.86 6.58
CA VAL A 24 -12.90 -3.14 5.82
C VAL A 24 -12.41 -1.81 5.27
N PRO A 25 -11.21 -1.33 5.67
CA PRO A 25 -10.68 -0.08 5.15
C PRO A 25 -10.59 -0.17 3.64
N HIS A 26 -11.05 0.86 2.94
CA HIS A 26 -10.82 0.95 1.50
C HIS A 26 -9.33 1.18 1.29
N LEU A 27 -8.62 0.14 0.82
CA LEU A 27 -7.19 0.22 0.55
C LEU A 27 -6.96 0.83 -0.85
N PRO A 28 -5.86 1.56 -1.09
CA PRO A 28 -5.61 2.23 -2.36
C PRO A 28 -5.34 1.28 -3.53
N GLU A 29 -6.13 1.30 -4.60
CA GLU A 29 -6.04 0.32 -5.70
C GLU A 29 -5.22 0.82 -6.90
N ARG A 30 -4.87 2.11 -6.92
CA ARG A 30 -4.17 2.78 -8.02
C ARG A 30 -2.99 3.60 -7.50
N ILE A 31 -1.90 2.90 -7.22
CA ILE A 31 -0.73 3.45 -6.55
C ILE A 31 0.31 3.91 -7.56
N VAL A 32 0.82 5.14 -7.42
CA VAL A 32 2.05 5.59 -8.09
C VAL A 32 3.19 5.55 -7.09
N CYS A 33 4.27 4.87 -7.45
CA CYS A 33 5.48 4.75 -6.63
C CYS A 33 6.59 5.65 -7.19
N LEU A 34 7.00 6.66 -6.43
CA LEU A 34 8.05 7.61 -6.85
C LEU A 34 9.47 7.09 -6.55
N THR A 35 9.61 5.93 -5.90
CA THR A 35 10.90 5.31 -5.55
C THR A 35 10.97 3.82 -5.86
N GLU A 36 12.17 3.24 -5.79
CA GLU A 36 12.38 1.80 -5.91
C GLU A 36 11.81 1.03 -4.72
N GLU A 37 12.03 1.52 -3.50
CA GLU A 37 11.70 0.82 -2.27
C GLU A 37 10.19 0.55 -2.16
N SER A 38 9.37 1.53 -2.56
CA SER A 38 7.91 1.38 -2.57
C SER A 38 7.43 0.38 -3.63
N VAL A 39 8.12 0.30 -4.78
CA VAL A 39 7.86 -0.74 -5.79
C VAL A 39 8.27 -2.11 -5.25
N GLU A 40 9.51 -2.26 -4.77
CA GLU A 40 10.04 -3.54 -4.28
C GLU A 40 9.18 -4.10 -3.13
N LEU A 41 8.73 -3.24 -2.22
CA LEU A 41 7.85 -3.62 -1.13
C LEU A 41 6.52 -4.19 -1.65
N LEU A 42 5.82 -3.49 -2.54
CA LEU A 42 4.54 -3.96 -3.08
C LEU A 42 4.68 -5.25 -3.90
N TYR A 43 5.79 -5.40 -4.63
CA TYR A 43 6.11 -6.67 -5.32
C TYR A 43 6.36 -7.81 -4.33
N THR A 44 7.03 -7.54 -3.21
CA THR A 44 7.32 -8.53 -2.16
C THR A 44 6.05 -8.97 -1.45
N LEU A 45 5.10 -8.06 -1.26
CA LEU A 45 3.80 -8.32 -0.68
C LEU A 45 2.81 -9.00 -1.64
N GLY A 46 3.13 -9.15 -2.93
CA GLY A 46 2.21 -9.66 -3.96
C GLY A 46 1.18 -8.63 -4.46
N GLU A 47 1.32 -7.38 -4.02
CA GLU A 47 0.40 -6.26 -4.24
C GLU A 47 0.75 -5.42 -5.48
N GLN A 48 1.74 -5.84 -6.28
CA GLN A 48 2.20 -5.10 -7.47
C GLN A 48 1.10 -4.78 -8.49
N HIS A 49 -0.01 -5.51 -8.48
CA HIS A 49 -1.13 -5.31 -9.39
C HIS A 49 -1.76 -3.91 -9.22
N ARG A 50 -1.64 -3.32 -8.04
CA ARG A 50 -2.16 -1.98 -7.68
C ARG A 50 -1.29 -0.84 -8.20
N ILE A 51 -0.05 -1.14 -8.60
CA ILE A 51 0.87 -0.12 -9.11
C ILE A 51 0.43 0.28 -10.53
N VAL A 52 0.12 1.56 -10.71
CA VAL A 52 -0.26 2.16 -12.01
C VAL A 52 0.84 3.01 -12.63
N GLY A 53 1.88 3.36 -11.88
CA GLY A 53 3.03 4.11 -12.40
C GLY A 53 4.24 4.04 -11.49
N ILE A 54 5.43 4.10 -12.09
CA ILE A 54 6.71 3.99 -11.38
C ILE A 54 7.69 5.10 -11.77
N SER A 55 8.69 5.32 -10.92
CA SER A 55 9.85 6.15 -11.21
C SER A 55 10.80 5.51 -12.22
N VAL A 56 11.45 6.32 -13.06
CA VAL A 56 12.51 5.86 -13.99
C VAL A 56 13.75 5.30 -13.30
N TYR A 57 13.87 5.46 -11.98
CA TYR A 57 15.01 4.99 -11.18
C TYR A 57 14.83 3.57 -10.64
N VAL A 58 13.62 3.01 -10.73
CA VAL A 58 13.31 1.64 -10.28
C VAL A 58 14.13 0.64 -11.09
N VAL A 59 15.05 -0.09 -10.50
CA VAL A 59 15.77 -1.22 -11.10
C VAL A 59 15.34 -2.56 -10.50
N ARG A 60 14.73 -2.58 -9.31
CA ARG A 60 14.23 -3.78 -8.64
C ARG A 60 12.71 -3.77 -8.42
N PRO A 61 12.05 -4.93 -8.59
CA PRO A 61 12.55 -6.08 -9.35
C PRO A 61 12.66 -5.71 -10.84
N GLU A 62 13.58 -6.34 -11.58
CA GLU A 62 13.83 -5.99 -12.99
C GLU A 62 12.58 -6.03 -13.88
N ARG A 63 11.62 -6.91 -13.54
CA ARG A 63 10.34 -7.04 -14.26
C ARG A 63 9.44 -5.80 -14.14
N ALA A 64 9.59 -4.99 -13.08
CA ALA A 64 8.72 -3.83 -12.85
C ALA A 64 8.77 -2.83 -14.01
N ARG A 65 9.95 -2.56 -14.58
CA ARG A 65 10.11 -1.67 -15.75
C ARG A 65 9.42 -2.18 -17.02
N LYS A 66 9.27 -3.50 -17.14
CA LYS A 66 8.61 -4.13 -18.29
C LYS A 66 7.09 -4.15 -18.12
N GLU A 67 6.63 -4.20 -16.88
CA GLU A 67 5.22 -4.34 -16.52
C GLU A 67 4.51 -3.00 -16.30
N LYS A 68 5.23 -1.95 -15.88
CA LYS A 68 4.66 -0.70 -15.38
C LYS A 68 5.14 0.52 -16.17
N PRO A 69 4.28 1.52 -16.41
CA PRO A 69 4.68 2.74 -17.10
C PRO A 69 5.58 3.60 -16.20
N MET A 70 6.67 4.11 -16.77
CA MET A 70 7.55 5.06 -16.10
C MET A 70 7.00 6.48 -16.28
N VAL A 71 6.67 7.15 -15.17
CA VAL A 71 5.94 8.42 -15.19
C VAL A 71 6.68 9.60 -14.59
N THR A 72 7.76 9.38 -13.84
CA THR A 72 8.48 10.46 -13.17
C THR A 72 10.00 10.29 -13.22
N SER A 73 10.72 11.41 -13.19
CA SER A 73 12.11 11.44 -12.71
C SER A 73 12.13 11.71 -11.19
N PHE A 74 13.26 11.54 -10.51
CA PHE A 74 13.33 11.51 -9.04
C PHE A 74 13.03 12.86 -8.40
N ILE A 75 13.48 13.96 -9.03
CA ILE A 75 13.35 15.33 -8.50
C ILE A 75 12.33 16.15 -9.30
N LYS A 76 12.22 15.92 -10.61
CA LYS A 76 11.24 16.59 -11.48
C LYS A 76 10.23 15.58 -12.00
N GLY A 77 9.01 15.66 -11.52
CA GLY A 77 7.90 14.85 -12.00
C GLY A 77 6.97 15.66 -12.90
N ASP A 78 6.41 14.98 -13.90
CA ASP A 78 5.33 15.53 -14.72
C ASP A 78 4.01 15.28 -14.00
N VAL A 79 3.50 16.31 -13.33
CA VAL A 79 2.25 16.26 -12.55
C VAL A 79 1.07 15.81 -13.42
N GLU A 80 0.98 16.31 -14.65
CA GLU A 80 -0.11 15.96 -15.56
C GLU A 80 -0.04 14.50 -15.99
N LYS A 81 1.18 14.00 -16.27
CA LYS A 81 1.39 12.58 -16.58
C LYS A 81 1.01 11.66 -15.42
N ILE A 82 1.32 12.05 -14.18
CA ILE A 82 0.93 11.30 -12.98
C ILE A 82 -0.59 11.35 -12.79
N LYS A 83 -1.19 12.54 -12.91
CA LYS A 83 -2.63 12.77 -12.78
C LYS A 83 -3.44 11.98 -13.82
N ALA A 84 -2.94 11.87 -15.05
CA ALA A 84 -3.56 11.09 -16.12
C ALA A 84 -3.66 9.58 -15.80
N LEU A 85 -2.86 9.07 -14.87
CA LEU A 85 -3.00 7.70 -14.37
C LEU A 85 -4.15 7.54 -13.36
N ASN A 86 -4.81 8.62 -12.95
CA ASN A 86 -5.86 8.62 -11.94
C ASN A 86 -5.48 7.83 -10.67
N PRO A 87 -4.37 8.19 -9.98
CA PRO A 87 -3.96 7.49 -8.77
C PRO A 87 -4.83 7.84 -7.58
N ASP A 88 -5.04 6.87 -6.70
CA ASP A 88 -5.69 7.05 -5.39
C ASP A 88 -4.70 7.01 -4.21
N LEU A 89 -3.41 6.80 -4.51
CA LEU A 89 -2.29 6.97 -3.60
C LEU A 89 -1.01 7.25 -4.40
N ILE A 90 -0.21 8.20 -3.94
CA ILE A 90 1.14 8.46 -4.44
C ILE A 90 2.12 8.31 -3.28
N LEU A 91 3.07 7.38 -3.42
CA LEU A 91 4.12 7.14 -2.43
C LEU A 91 5.39 7.89 -2.84
N GLY A 92 5.72 8.94 -2.09
CA GLY A 92 6.92 9.75 -2.23
C GLY A 92 8.05 9.33 -1.31
N PHE A 93 9.11 10.14 -1.30
CA PHE A 93 10.26 9.99 -0.42
C PHE A 93 10.88 11.33 -0.06
N SER A 94 10.97 11.57 1.24
CA SER A 94 11.66 12.69 1.89
C SER A 94 11.30 14.08 1.36
N ASP A 95 11.90 15.09 1.98
CA ASP A 95 11.86 16.49 1.58
C ASP A 95 12.46 16.76 0.18
N ILE A 96 13.29 15.86 -0.37
CA ILE A 96 13.89 16.05 -1.70
C ILE A 96 12.84 16.10 -2.82
N GLN A 97 11.64 15.55 -2.56
CA GLN A 97 10.50 15.58 -3.48
C GLN A 97 9.46 16.66 -3.13
N ALA A 98 9.76 17.60 -2.22
CA ALA A 98 8.80 18.58 -1.71
C ALA A 98 8.11 19.40 -2.81
N ASP A 99 8.84 19.84 -3.84
CA ASP A 99 8.26 20.63 -4.94
C ASP A 99 7.28 19.81 -5.79
N LEU A 100 7.64 18.54 -6.08
CA LEU A 100 6.76 17.62 -6.80
C LEU A 100 5.53 17.28 -5.96
N ALA A 101 5.71 16.96 -4.68
CA ALA A 101 4.63 16.70 -3.74
C ALA A 101 3.67 17.89 -3.66
N ALA A 102 4.19 19.12 -3.53
CA ALA A 102 3.39 20.33 -3.53
C ALA A 102 2.61 20.51 -4.85
N GLY A 103 3.20 20.17 -6.00
CA GLY A 103 2.50 20.17 -7.28
C GLY A 103 1.32 19.19 -7.32
N LEU A 104 1.56 17.94 -6.91
CA LEU A 104 0.54 16.88 -6.88
C LEU A 104 -0.60 17.19 -5.89
N ILE A 105 -0.26 17.73 -4.71
CA ILE A 105 -1.24 18.11 -3.68
C ILE A 105 -2.13 19.27 -4.17
N ARG A 106 -1.58 20.24 -4.90
CA ARG A 106 -2.39 21.34 -5.49
C ARG A 106 -3.41 20.83 -6.50
N GLU A 107 -3.12 19.71 -7.17
CA GLU A 107 -4.05 19.02 -8.07
C GLU A 107 -5.06 18.11 -7.33
N GLY A 108 -5.04 18.09 -6.00
CA GLY A 108 -5.96 17.30 -5.17
C GLY A 108 -5.59 15.82 -5.07
N LEU A 109 -4.36 15.44 -5.42
CA LEU A 109 -3.92 14.05 -5.37
C LEU A 109 -3.42 13.66 -3.95
N PRO A 110 -3.68 12.42 -3.50
CA PRO A 110 -3.25 11.93 -2.19
C PRO A 110 -1.78 11.52 -2.20
N VAL A 111 -0.91 12.34 -1.62
CA VAL A 111 0.55 12.12 -1.53
C VAL A 111 0.94 11.77 -0.10
N TRP A 112 1.77 10.72 0.06
CA TRP A 112 2.30 10.23 1.33
C TRP A 112 3.81 10.04 1.27
#